data_AF-A0A1I7KN95-F1
#
_entry.id   AF-A0A1I7KN95-F1
#
_cell.length_a   1.000
_cell.length_b   1.000
_cell.length_c   1.000
_cell.angle_alpha   90.00
_cell.angle_beta   90.00
_cell.angle_gamma   90.00
#
_symmetry.space_group_name_H-M   'P 1'
#
loop_
_entity.id
_entity.type
_entity.pdbx_description
1 polymer ?
#
loop_
_entity_poly.entity_id
_entity_poly.type
_entity_poly.pdbx_seq_one_letter_code
_entity_poly.pdbx_strand_id
1 'polypeptide(L)'
;MKNKTYSDLANTAIQNEKEEKYELAAIYWGKAKTVATSLNAQLWAEYRQGHNEKRYSLHHSHSKALRDQENQRIALELKKHIDRQVANDDSI
;
A
#
# COMPACT_ATOMS: atom_id res chain seq x y z
N MET A 1 -16.28 -26.01 -6.64
CA MET A 1 -15.92 -24.57 -6.71
C MET A 1 -16.41 -24.02 -8.04
N LYS A 2 -17.17 -22.91 -8.08
CA LYS A 2 -17.49 -22.25 -9.35
C LYS A 2 -16.21 -21.60 -9.90
N ASN A 3 -15.85 -21.91 -11.15
CA ASN A 3 -14.79 -21.19 -11.85
C ASN A 3 -15.22 -19.73 -12.02
N LYS A 4 -14.46 -18.80 -11.45
CA LYS A 4 -14.74 -17.37 -11.57
C LYS A 4 -14.42 -16.91 -12.99
N THR A 5 -15.31 -16.11 -13.56
CA THR A 5 -15.10 -15.55 -14.89
C THR A 5 -14.13 -14.38 -14.83
N TYR A 6 -13.62 -13.96 -16.00
CA TYR A 6 -12.89 -12.70 -16.13
C TYR A 6 -13.65 -11.53 -15.49
N SER A 7 -14.94 -11.40 -15.80
CA SER A 7 -15.78 -10.31 -15.30
C SER A 7 -15.91 -10.31 -13.78
N ASP A 8 -16.05 -11.48 -13.15
CA ASP A 8 -16.14 -11.59 -11.68
C ASP A 8 -14.85 -11.10 -11.01
N LEU A 9 -13.70 -11.48 -11.57
CA LEU A 9 -12.38 -11.11 -11.04
C LEU A 9 -12.08 -9.64 -11.30
N ALA A 10 -12.39 -9.13 -12.49
CA ALA A 10 -12.24 -7.73 -12.86
C ALA A 10 -13.10 -6.81 -11.98
N ASN A 11 -14.37 -7.17 -11.75
CA ASN A 11 -15.25 -6.41 -10.86
C ASN A 11 -14.74 -6.40 -9.42
N THR A 12 -14.23 -7.54 -8.94
CA THR A 12 -13.59 -7.61 -7.61
C THR A 12 -12.36 -6.72 -7.54
N ALA A 13 -11.51 -6.72 -8.58
CA ALA A 13 -10.34 -5.86 -8.65
C ALA A 13 -10.72 -4.38 -8.61
N ILE A 14 -11.71 -3.97 -9.42
CA ILE A 14 -12.23 -2.59 -9.46
C ILE A 14 -12.76 -2.15 -8.09
N GLN A 15 -13.48 -3.03 -7.39
CA GLN A 15 -13.96 -2.70 -6.04
C GLN A 15 -12.80 -2.47 -5.06
N ASN A 16 -11.75 -3.31 -5.12
CA ASN A 16 -10.56 -3.12 -4.29
C ASN A 16 -9.82 -1.80 -4.63
N GLU A 17 -9.82 -1.37 -5.89
CA GLU A 17 -9.24 -0.07 -6.26
C GLU A 17 -10.01 1.11 -5.65
N LYS A 18 -11.35 1.05 -5.66
CA LYS A 18 -12.20 2.08 -5.03
C LYS A 18 -11.99 2.15 -3.52
N GLU A 19 -11.69 1.01 -2.90
CA GLU A 19 -11.38 0.90 -1.48
C GLU A 19 -9.88 1.13 -1.18
N GLU A 20 -9.10 1.55 -2.18
CA GLU A 20 -7.65 1.81 -2.08
C GLU A 20 -6.80 0.60 -1.65
N LYS A 21 -7.36 -0.60 -1.77
CA LYS A 21 -6.67 -1.88 -1.50
C LYS A 21 -5.87 -2.32 -2.73
N TYR A 22 -4.88 -1.50 -3.12
CA TYR A 22 -4.18 -1.65 -4.39
C TYR A 22 -3.43 -2.99 -4.54
N GLU A 23 -2.89 -3.54 -3.44
CA GLU A 23 -2.26 -4.86 -3.45
C GLU A 23 -3.27 -5.97 -3.85
N LEU A 24 -4.44 -5.96 -3.23
CA LEU A 24 -5.52 -6.91 -3.56
C LEU A 24 -6.03 -6.68 -4.98
N ALA A 25 -6.18 -5.42 -5.40
CA ALA A 25 -6.57 -5.09 -6.77
C ALA A 25 -5.59 -5.67 -7.79
N ALA A 26 -4.28 -5.54 -7.56
CA ALA A 26 -3.26 -6.14 -8.42
C ALA A 26 -3.39 -7.66 -8.49
N ILE A 27 -3.57 -8.33 -7.35
CA ILE A 27 -3.77 -9.80 -7.30
C ILE A 27 -5.00 -10.22 -8.12
N TYR A 28 -6.12 -9.52 -7.98
CA TYR A 28 -7.34 -9.86 -8.72
C TYR A 28 -7.23 -9.56 -10.21
N TRP A 29 -6.52 -8.51 -10.62
CA TRP A 29 -6.19 -8.28 -12.03
C TRP A 29 -5.26 -9.34 -12.60
N GLY A 30 -4.26 -9.82 -11.86
CA GLY A 30 -3.42 -10.95 -12.28
C GLY A 30 -4.22 -12.24 -12.48
N LYS A 31 -5.21 -12.49 -11.62
CA LYS A 31 -6.16 -13.60 -11.79
C LYS A 31 -7.05 -13.39 -13.03
N ALA A 32 -7.58 -12.19 -13.23
CA ALA A 32 -8.39 -11.86 -14.40
C ALA A 32 -7.59 -12.06 -15.70
N LYS A 33 -6.33 -11.63 -15.74
CA LYS A 33 -5.40 -11.87 -16.86
C LYS A 33 -5.30 -13.35 -17.22
N THR A 34 -5.21 -14.22 -16.22
CA THR A 34 -5.02 -15.67 -16.39
C THR A 34 -6.25 -16.35 -17.00
N VAL A 35 -7.46 -15.84 -16.73
CA VAL A 35 -8.72 -16.42 -17.23
C VAL A 35 -9.31 -15.66 -18.42
N ALA A 36 -8.60 -14.64 -18.92
CA ALA A 36 -9.03 -13.85 -20.06
C ALA A 36 -9.01 -14.70 -21.34
N THR A 37 -10.11 -14.69 -22.08
CA THR A 37 -10.24 -15.45 -23.33
C THR A 37 -9.88 -14.64 -24.58
N SER A 38 -9.74 -13.32 -24.44
CA SER A 38 -9.32 -12.42 -25.53
C SER A 38 -8.03 -11.71 -25.16
N LEU A 39 -7.19 -11.48 -26.17
CA LEU A 39 -5.91 -10.77 -26.01
C LEU A 39 -6.11 -9.37 -25.42
N ASN A 40 -7.14 -8.64 -25.88
CA ASN A 40 -7.43 -7.30 -25.36
C ASN A 40 -7.77 -7.32 -23.87
N ALA A 41 -8.54 -8.30 -23.41
CA ALA A 41 -8.86 -8.44 -21.99
C ALA A 41 -7.62 -8.83 -21.17
N GLN A 42 -6.77 -9.70 -21.71
CA GLN A 42 -5.51 -10.09 -21.07
C GLN A 42 -4.58 -8.88 -20.89
N LEU A 43 -4.34 -8.11 -21.97
CA LEU A 43 -3.49 -6.92 -21.95
C LEU A 43 -4.05 -5.83 -21.02
N TRP A 44 -5.36 -5.64 -21.01
CA TRP A 44 -6.01 -4.70 -20.09
C TRP A 44 -5.78 -5.11 -18.62
N ALA A 45 -5.99 -6.39 -18.30
CA ALA A 45 -5.77 -6.90 -16.96
C ALA A 45 -4.30 -6.82 -16.54
N GLU A 46 -3.36 -7.06 -17.46
CA GLU A 46 -1.93 -6.90 -17.21
C GLU A 46 -1.54 -5.45 -16.90
N TYR A 47 -2.01 -4.50 -17.73
CA TYR A 47 -1.79 -3.08 -17.48
C TYR A 47 -2.33 -2.68 -16.10
N ARG A 48 -3.54 -3.11 -15.75
CA ARG A 48 -4.19 -2.79 -14.48
C ARG A 48 -3.50 -3.45 -13.30
N GLN A 49 -2.98 -4.67 -13.45
CA GLN A 49 -2.14 -5.32 -12.45
C GLN A 49 -0.93 -4.44 -12.13
N GLY A 50 -0.09 -4.14 -13.13
CA GLY A 50 1.13 -3.35 -12.93
C GLY A 50 0.86 -1.92 -12.44
N HIS A 51 -0.23 -1.31 -12.88
CA HIS A 51 -0.65 0.00 -12.37
C HIS A 51 -0.97 -0.02 -10.87
N ASN A 52 -1.66 -1.06 -10.40
CA ASN A 52 -1.99 -1.20 -8.98
C ASN A 52 -0.77 -1.55 -8.12
N GLU A 53 0.17 -2.36 -8.62
CA GLU A 53 1.46 -2.61 -7.95
C GLU A 53 2.24 -1.30 -7.72
N LYS A 54 2.23 -0.39 -8.72
CA LYS A 54 2.84 0.94 -8.59
C LYS A 54 2.10 1.81 -7.57
N ARG A 55 0.76 1.85 -7.61
CA ARG A 55 -0.05 2.60 -6.63
C ARG A 55 0.20 2.12 -5.21
N TYR A 56 0.25 0.80 -5.01
CA TYR A 56 0.58 0.21 -3.71
C TYR A 56 1.95 0.67 -3.22
N SER A 57 2.98 0.54 -4.06
CA SER A 57 4.35 0.92 -3.71
C SER A 57 4.46 2.40 -3.32
N LEU A 58 3.82 3.29 -4.10
CA LEU A 58 3.76 4.72 -3.79
C LEU A 58 3.03 4.98 -2.47
N HIS A 59 1.85 4.39 -2.27
CA HIS A 59 1.06 4.56 -1.06
C HIS A 59 1.81 4.07 0.19
N HIS A 60 2.46 2.91 0.10
CA HIS A 60 3.25 2.35 1.19
C HIS A 60 4.48 3.19 1.50
N SER A 61 5.20 3.66 0.48
CA SER A 61 6.37 4.53 0.67
C SER A 61 6.00 5.87 1.33
N HIS A 62 4.89 6.49 0.91
CA HIS A 62 4.39 7.72 1.51
C HIS A 62 3.98 7.52 2.98
N SER A 63 3.25 6.44 3.28
CA SER A 63 2.88 6.08 4.64
C SER A 63 4.10 5.82 5.53
N LYS A 64 5.14 5.17 4.99
CA LYS A 64 6.42 4.98 5.70
C LYS A 64 7.09 6.32 5.98
N ALA A 65 7.21 7.20 4.99
CA ALA A 65 7.83 8.51 5.16
C ALA A 65 7.14 9.35 6.25
N LEU A 66 5.81 9.34 6.31
CA LEU A 66 5.05 10.01 7.36
C LEU A 66 5.33 9.42 8.76
N ARG A 67 5.38 8.09 8.88
CA ARG A 67 5.71 7.42 10.15
C ARG A 67 7.14 7.73 10.59
N ASP A 68 8.09 7.73 9.66
CA ASP A 68 9.49 8.04 9.95
C ASP A 68 9.63 9.50 10.44
N GLN A 69 8.90 10.44 9.81
CA GLN A 69 8.86 11.83 10.25
C GLN A 69 8.28 11.98 11.67
N GLU A 70 7.19 11.28 11.98
CA GLU A 70 6.58 11.33 13.31
C GLU A 70 7.50 10.72 14.38
N ASN A 71 8.12 9.58 14.07
CA ASN A 71 9.10 8.94 14.96
C ASN A 71 10.30 9.85 15.24
N GLN A 72 10.79 10.59 14.24
CA GLN A 72 11.86 11.57 14.42
C GLN A 72 11.45 12.71 15.36
N ARG A 73 10.21 13.21 15.25
CA ARG A 73 9.69 14.24 16.15
C ARG A 73 9.61 13.75 17.59
N ILE A 74 9.08 12.55 17.80
CA ILE A 74 8.98 11.92 19.13
C ILE A 74 10.38 11.71 19.73
N ALA A 75 11.33 11.19 18.95
CA ALA A 75 12.70 10.96 19.40
C ALA A 75 13.40 12.27 19.81
N LEU A 76 13.17 13.36 19.06
CA LEU A 76 13.73 14.67 19.39
C LEU A 76 13.17 15.23 20.71
N GLU A 77 11.86 15.14 20.91
CA GLU A 77 11.23 15.59 22.15
C GLU A 77 11.65 14.74 23.36
N LEU A 78 11.76 13.42 23.18
CA LEU A 78 12.26 12.52 24.22
C LEU A 78 13.70 12.88 24.61
N LYS A 79 14.56 13.14 23.63
CA LYS A 79 15.94 13.58 23.89
C LYS A 79 15.97 14.89 24.69
N LYS A 80 15.19 15.90 24.29
CA LYS A 80 15.09 17.17 25.03
C LYS A 80 14.59 17.00 26.46
N HIS A 81 13.72 16.01 26.72
CA HIS A 81 13.23 15.72 28.05
C HIS A 81 14.32 15.10 28.92
N ILE A 82 15.05 14.11 28.39
CA ILE A 82 16.18 13.47 29.07
C ILE A 82 17.27 14.51 29.36
N ASP A 83 17.67 15.32 28.37
CA ASP A 83 18.69 16.35 28.54
C ASP A 83 18.30 17.35 29.65
N ARG A 84 17.01 17.70 29.77
CA ARG A 84 16.48 18.53 30.86
C ARG A 84 16.51 17.85 32.22
N GLN A 85 16.23 16.55 32.29
CA GLN A 85 16.31 15.78 33.54
C GLN A 85 17.76 15.69 34.03
N VAL A 86 18.69 15.32 33.15
CA VAL A 86 20.12 15.25 33.46
C VAL A 86 20.67 16.59 33.95
N ALA A 87 20.31 17.69 33.26
CA ALA A 87 20.75 19.02 33.67
C ALA A 87 20.19 19.47 35.04
N ASN A 88 19.02 18.95 35.45
CA ASN A 88 18.44 19.22 36.76
C ASN A 88 19.08 18.33 37.85
N ASP A 89 19.44 17.10 37.53
CA ASP A 89 20.06 16.15 38.45
C ASP A 89 21.54 16.50 38.74
N ASP A 90 22.27 17.07 37.77
CA ASP A 90 23.66 17.55 37.94
C ASP A 90 23.76 18.88 38.72
N SER A 91 22.63 19.51 39.07
CA SER A 91 22.54 20.81 39.75
C SER A 91 22.21 20.69 41.25
N ILE A 92 22.23 19.46 41.80
CA ILE A 92 22.01 19.10 43.22
C ILE A 92 23.32 18.60 43.84
#